data_AF-A0A420XIV5-F1
#
_entry.id   AF-A0A420XIV5-F1
#
_cell.length_a   1.000
_cell.length_b   1.000
_cell.length_c   1.000
_cell.angle_alpha   90.00
_cell.angle_beta   90.00
_cell.angle_gamma   90.00
#
_symmetry.space_group_name_H-M   'P 1'
#
loop_
_entity.id
_entity.type
_entity.pdbx_description
1 polymer ?
#
loop_
_entity_poly.entity_id
_entity_poly.type
_entity_poly.pdbx_seq_one_letter_code
_entity_poly.pdbx_strand_id
1 'polypeptide(L)'
;MITKIENALIERLRLGLGKLVYSVGSYAGEIDDANLNVRRLPACLVSYAGSDFDAKSMGMRGKRYVANNTFVVLVLARSMRSEESGRKGGLTSNEIGVNQLLDAVKYLLINQTLDGLVAPIQPKRIRTIWNNAEVRNEKLSALTIEFEVRYDEDKFLDDGCFPVGEGDEVLFKKYHGKLDQPKGELVQVNGGIFDPNSDAKVEFEVVTHES
;
A
#
# COMPACT_ATOMS: atom_id res chain seq x y z
N MET A 1 7.56 3.71 1.33
CA MET A 1 6.58 2.63 1.64
C MET A 1 5.50 2.47 0.57
N ILE A 2 4.82 3.55 0.15
CA ILE A 2 3.72 3.52 -0.83
C ILE A 2 4.02 2.65 -2.07
N THR A 3 5.14 2.90 -2.77
CA THR A 3 5.54 2.13 -3.96
C THR A 3 5.74 0.63 -3.68
N LYS A 4 6.23 0.27 -2.50
CA LYS A 4 6.42 -1.13 -2.10
C LYS A 4 5.07 -1.83 -1.95
N ILE A 5 4.09 -1.16 -1.33
CA ILE A 5 2.72 -1.66 -1.19
C ILE A 5 2.04 -1.78 -2.55
N GLU A 6 2.15 -0.76 -3.41
CA GLU A 6 1.58 -0.77 -4.76
C GLU A 6 2.09 -1.97 -5.57
N ASN A 7 3.41 -2.19 -5.58
CA ASN A 7 4.02 -3.31 -6.28
C ASN A 7 3.54 -4.66 -5.73
N ALA A 8 3.43 -4.80 -4.41
CA ALA A 8 2.94 -6.03 -3.78
C ALA A 8 1.45 -6.30 -4.12
N LEU A 9 0.62 -5.25 -4.18
CA LEU A 9 -0.76 -5.36 -4.65
C LEU A 9 -0.82 -5.81 -6.11
N ILE A 10 -0.03 -5.19 -6.98
CA ILE A 10 0.04 -5.53 -8.41
C ILE A 10 0.51 -6.96 -8.60
N GLU A 11 1.57 -7.39 -7.92
CA GLU A 11 2.10 -8.74 -8.01
C GLU A 11 1.06 -9.77 -7.58
N ARG A 12 0.43 -9.54 -6.43
CA ARG A 12 -0.62 -10.43 -5.92
C ARG A 12 -1.81 -10.53 -6.88
N LEU A 13 -2.29 -9.40 -7.40
CA LEU A 13 -3.38 -9.38 -8.36
C LEU A 13 -2.98 -10.05 -9.68
N ARG A 14 -1.76 -9.81 -10.16
CA ARG A 14 -1.24 -10.44 -11.37
C ARG A 14 -1.19 -11.96 -11.26
N LEU A 15 -0.69 -12.47 -10.14
CA LEU A 15 -0.62 -13.91 -9.88
C LEU A 15 -2.02 -14.50 -9.68
N GLY A 16 -2.88 -13.84 -8.91
CA GLY A 16 -4.21 -14.34 -8.56
C GLY A 16 -5.24 -14.26 -9.69
N LEU A 17 -5.23 -13.20 -10.50
CA LEU A 17 -6.15 -13.05 -11.63
C LEU A 17 -5.70 -13.88 -12.84
N GLY A 18 -4.40 -14.11 -13.00
CA GLY A 18 -3.85 -14.94 -14.08
C GLY A 18 -4.38 -14.54 -15.45
N LYS A 19 -5.11 -15.46 -16.10
CA LYS A 19 -5.67 -15.25 -17.46
C LYS A 19 -7.04 -14.54 -17.48
N LEU A 20 -7.61 -14.20 -16.32
CA LEU A 20 -8.88 -13.45 -16.25
C LEU A 20 -8.74 -12.02 -16.80
N VAL A 21 -7.52 -11.47 -16.77
CA VAL A 21 -7.21 -10.14 -17.30
C VAL A 21 -6.05 -10.23 -18.27
N TYR A 22 -6.01 -9.30 -19.22
CA TYR A 22 -4.88 -9.13 -20.12
C TYR A 22 -3.66 -8.55 -19.38
N SER A 23 -3.89 -7.61 -18.46
CA SER A 23 -2.82 -6.94 -17.72
C SER A 23 -3.24 -6.48 -16.33
N VAL A 24 -2.25 -6.46 -15.44
CA VAL A 24 -2.29 -5.79 -14.14
C VAL A 24 -1.14 -4.79 -14.06
N GLY A 25 -1.37 -3.57 -13.58
CA GLY A 25 -0.32 -2.54 -13.46
C GLY A 25 -0.75 -1.32 -12.67
N SER A 26 0.14 -0.32 -12.55
CA SER A 26 -0.20 0.98 -11.95
C SER A 26 -1.06 1.81 -12.92
N TYR A 27 -2.02 2.57 -12.40
CA TYR A 27 -2.81 3.52 -13.17
C TYR A 27 -2.02 4.80 -13.42
N ALA A 28 -1.90 5.20 -14.68
CA ALA A 28 -1.18 6.40 -15.11
C ALA A 28 -2.09 7.43 -15.82
N GLY A 29 -3.41 7.29 -15.73
CA GLY A 29 -4.37 8.17 -16.42
C GLY A 29 -4.97 7.56 -17.70
N GLU A 30 -4.86 6.25 -17.90
CA GLU A 30 -5.23 5.58 -19.14
C GLU A 30 -6.72 5.71 -19.49
N ILE A 31 -7.59 5.96 -18.50
CA ILE A 31 -9.02 6.18 -18.71
C ILE A 31 -9.30 7.54 -19.34
N ASP A 32 -8.49 8.55 -19.02
CA ASP A 32 -8.62 9.90 -19.57
C ASP A 32 -7.87 10.06 -20.90
N ASP A 33 -7.07 9.06 -21.28
CA ASP A 33 -6.35 9.02 -22.55
C ASP A 33 -7.27 8.52 -23.67
N ALA A 34 -7.46 9.37 -24.69
CA ALA A 34 -8.13 9.01 -25.94
C ALA A 34 -7.48 7.82 -26.67
N ASN A 35 -6.26 7.42 -26.25
CA ASN A 35 -5.52 6.26 -26.73
C ASN A 35 -5.70 4.96 -25.96
N LEU A 36 -6.66 4.89 -25.03
CA LEU A 36 -6.97 3.64 -24.31
C LEU A 36 -7.06 2.46 -25.29
N ASN A 37 -6.16 1.50 -25.11
CA ASN A 37 -6.06 0.35 -25.99
C ASN A 37 -7.10 -0.71 -25.59
N VAL A 38 -8.31 -0.57 -26.14
CA VAL A 38 -9.44 -1.48 -25.94
C VAL A 38 -9.15 -2.95 -26.29
N ARG A 39 -8.08 -3.25 -27.04
CA ARG A 39 -7.63 -4.64 -27.32
C ARG A 39 -6.94 -5.30 -26.13
N ARG A 40 -6.52 -4.52 -25.12
CA ARG A 40 -5.85 -5.00 -23.89
C ARG A 40 -6.82 -5.08 -22.70
N LEU A 41 -8.09 -5.31 -22.98
CA LEU A 41 -9.14 -5.51 -21.97
C LEU A 41 -9.55 -6.99 -21.94
N PRO A 42 -9.91 -7.55 -20.77
CA PRO A 42 -10.06 -6.89 -19.46
C PRO A 42 -8.74 -6.48 -18.82
N ALA A 43 -8.76 -5.44 -17.97
CA ALA A 43 -7.57 -4.95 -17.26
C ALA A 43 -7.88 -4.61 -15.80
N CYS A 44 -6.85 -4.68 -14.95
CA CYS A 44 -6.91 -4.32 -13.54
C CYS A 44 -5.77 -3.36 -13.21
N LEU A 45 -6.07 -2.14 -12.77
CA LEU A 45 -5.09 -1.08 -12.54
C LEU A 45 -5.13 -0.65 -11.08
N VAL A 46 -3.97 -0.46 -10.47
CA VAL A 46 -3.82 -0.04 -9.06
C VAL A 46 -3.35 1.41 -9.02
N SER A 47 -3.92 2.22 -8.14
CA SER A 47 -3.51 3.62 -7.93
C SER A 47 -3.45 3.94 -6.44
N TYR A 48 -2.55 4.83 -6.06
CA TYR A 48 -2.56 5.45 -4.74
C TYR A 48 -3.47 6.69 -4.74
N ALA A 49 -4.42 6.76 -3.80
CA ALA A 49 -5.41 7.84 -3.72
C ALA A 49 -5.21 8.80 -2.54
N GLY A 50 -4.15 8.60 -1.73
CA GLY A 50 -3.82 9.47 -0.61
C GLY A 50 -3.75 8.72 0.72
N SER A 51 -3.51 9.48 1.79
CA SER A 51 -3.34 8.95 3.14
C SER A 51 -3.94 9.89 4.18
N ASP A 52 -4.54 9.29 5.20
CA ASP A 52 -4.82 9.93 6.47
C ASP A 52 -3.86 9.41 7.54
N PHE A 53 -3.66 10.17 8.62
CA PHE A 53 -2.76 9.78 9.70
C PHE A 53 -3.50 9.81 11.04
N ASP A 54 -3.45 8.69 11.75
CA ASP A 54 -3.93 8.62 13.13
C ASP A 54 -2.75 8.77 14.09
N ALA A 55 -2.85 9.73 15.02
CA ALA A 55 -1.89 9.87 16.09
C ALA A 55 -2.24 8.89 17.23
N LYS A 56 -1.33 7.95 17.52
CA LYS A 56 -1.37 7.15 18.75
C LYS A 56 -0.49 7.81 19.80
N SER A 57 -1.12 8.30 20.87
CA SER A 57 -0.41 8.81 22.05
C SER A 57 0.28 7.65 22.77
N MET A 58 1.61 7.68 22.85
CA MET A 58 2.41 6.72 23.60
C MET A 58 3.08 7.45 24.77
N GLY A 59 2.37 7.54 25.89
CA GLY A 59 2.92 8.04 27.15
C GLY A 59 3.61 9.41 27.06
N MET A 60 4.61 9.65 27.91
CA MET A 60 5.09 11.00 28.24
C MET A 60 5.91 11.71 27.15
N ARG A 61 6.40 10.99 26.12
CA ARG A 61 7.25 11.58 25.04
C ARG A 61 7.14 10.92 23.65
N GLY A 62 6.38 9.82 23.48
CA GLY A 62 6.31 9.10 22.20
C GLY A 62 5.07 9.44 21.41
N LYS A 63 5.22 9.85 20.14
CA LYS A 63 4.12 9.84 19.16
C LYS A 63 4.41 8.74 18.15
N ARG A 64 3.49 7.77 18.02
CA ARG A 64 3.48 6.85 16.89
C ARG A 64 2.35 7.27 15.96
N TYR A 65 2.66 7.39 14.68
CA TYR A 65 1.66 7.65 13.66
C TYR A 65 1.33 6.34 12.96
N VAL A 66 0.04 6.08 12.80
CA VAL A 66 -0.43 5.00 11.93
C VAL A 66 -0.83 5.64 10.62
N ALA A 67 -0.16 5.24 9.54
CA ALA A 67 -0.54 5.65 8.21
C ALA A 67 -1.75 4.84 7.76
N ASN A 68 -2.83 5.53 7.36
CA ASN A 68 -4.02 4.95 6.77
C ASN A 68 -4.04 5.33 5.28
N ASN A 69 -3.39 4.52 4.46
CA ASN A 69 -3.28 4.77 3.03
C ASN A 69 -4.50 4.23 2.28
N THR A 70 -5.03 5.01 1.34
CA THR A 70 -6.07 4.56 0.43
C THR A 70 -5.44 4.18 -0.90
N PHE A 71 -5.63 2.91 -1.30
CA PHE A 71 -5.32 2.41 -2.64
C PHE A 71 -6.62 2.13 -3.40
N VAL A 72 -6.63 2.38 -4.69
CA VAL A 72 -7.78 2.16 -5.56
C VAL A 72 -7.41 1.10 -6.58
N VAL A 73 -8.26 0.09 -6.71
CA VAL A 73 -8.19 -0.88 -7.80
C VAL A 73 -9.29 -0.58 -8.78
N LEU A 74 -8.91 -0.24 -10.00
CA LEU A 74 -9.75 0.03 -11.15
C LEU A 74 -9.83 -1.24 -12.02
N VAL A 75 -11.03 -1.73 -12.26
CA VAL A 75 -11.28 -2.87 -13.13
C VAL A 75 -12.03 -2.41 -14.38
N LEU A 76 -11.54 -2.81 -15.55
CA LEU A 76 -12.13 -2.48 -16.85
C LEU A 76 -12.44 -3.76 -17.63
N ALA A 77 -13.64 -3.84 -18.18
CA ALA A 77 -14.05 -4.93 -19.06
C ALA A 77 -14.91 -4.40 -20.22
N ARG A 78 -14.98 -5.19 -21.30
CA ARG A 78 -15.90 -4.89 -22.40
C ARG A 78 -17.33 -5.21 -21.97
N SER A 79 -18.24 -4.28 -22.26
CA SER A 79 -19.67 -4.50 -22.12
C SER A 79 -20.15 -5.35 -23.29
N MET A 80 -20.47 -6.61 -23.01
CA MET A 80 -21.01 -7.52 -24.01
C MET A 80 -22.43 -7.10 -24.44
N ARG A 81 -22.92 -7.68 -25.55
CA ARG A 81 -24.11 -7.29 -26.34
C ARG A 81 -25.42 -7.00 -25.58
N SER A 82 -25.52 -7.40 -24.30
CA SER A 82 -26.57 -7.01 -23.36
C SER A 82 -25.97 -6.46 -22.06
N GLU A 83 -26.60 -5.46 -21.43
CA GLU A 83 -26.11 -4.88 -20.16
C GLU A 83 -25.92 -5.94 -19.07
N GLU A 84 -26.76 -6.98 -19.09
CA GLU A 84 -26.74 -8.06 -18.10
C GLU A 84 -25.50 -8.97 -18.27
N SER A 85 -25.11 -9.28 -19.52
CA SER A 85 -23.92 -10.09 -19.81
C SER A 85 -22.61 -9.31 -19.59
N GLY A 86 -22.60 -7.99 -19.79
CA GLY A 86 -21.42 -7.16 -19.46
C GLY A 86 -21.08 -7.12 -17.96
N ARG A 87 -22.09 -7.31 -17.09
CA ARG A 87 -21.90 -7.37 -15.64
C ARG A 87 -21.63 -8.78 -15.14
N LYS A 88 -22.37 -9.77 -15.65
CA LYS A 88 -22.32 -11.17 -15.20
C LYS A 88 -21.30 -12.04 -15.93
N GLY A 89 -20.71 -11.54 -17.01
CA GLY A 89 -19.87 -12.32 -17.91
C GLY A 89 -20.65 -13.05 -19.00
N GLY A 90 -19.93 -13.53 -20.01
CA GLY A 90 -20.42 -14.35 -21.10
C GLY A 90 -20.26 -15.84 -20.85
N LEU A 91 -20.40 -16.64 -21.90
CA LEU A 91 -20.39 -18.11 -21.84
C LEU A 91 -18.96 -18.67 -21.83
N THR A 92 -17.97 -17.89 -22.27
CA THR A 92 -16.58 -18.33 -22.37
C THR A 92 -15.69 -17.69 -21.30
N SER A 93 -14.58 -18.34 -20.96
CA SER A 93 -13.60 -17.84 -19.97
C SER A 93 -12.93 -16.51 -20.37
N ASN A 94 -13.05 -16.10 -21.64
CA ASN A 94 -12.55 -14.82 -22.15
C ASN A 94 -13.56 -13.67 -22.01
N GLU A 95 -14.76 -13.95 -21.51
CA GLU A 95 -15.85 -12.99 -21.39
C GLU A 95 -16.17 -12.70 -19.91
N ILE A 96 -15.17 -12.31 -19.11
CA ILE A 96 -15.41 -11.92 -17.72
C ILE A 96 -16.15 -10.58 -17.65
N GLY A 97 -17.23 -10.54 -16.86
CA GLY A 97 -17.97 -9.31 -16.59
C GLY A 97 -17.27 -8.43 -15.57
N VAL A 98 -17.53 -7.12 -15.60
CA VAL A 98 -16.86 -6.17 -14.69
C VAL A 98 -17.14 -6.46 -13.21
N ASN A 99 -18.33 -6.99 -12.88
CA ASN A 99 -18.67 -7.36 -11.49
C ASN A 99 -17.92 -8.62 -11.05
N GLN A 100 -17.79 -9.61 -11.94
CA GLN A 100 -17.02 -10.82 -11.64
C GLN A 100 -15.54 -10.48 -11.42
N LEU A 101 -14.98 -9.58 -12.23
CA LEU A 101 -13.62 -9.12 -12.06
C LEU A 101 -13.44 -8.36 -10.74
N LEU A 102 -14.41 -7.51 -10.37
CA LEU A 102 -14.42 -6.82 -9.08
C LEU A 102 -14.47 -7.81 -7.90
N ASP A 103 -15.30 -8.85 -7.97
CA ASP A 103 -15.39 -9.87 -6.93
C ASP A 103 -14.11 -10.70 -6.81
N ALA A 104 -13.45 -11.01 -7.93
CA ALA A 104 -12.13 -11.65 -7.92
C ALA A 104 -11.07 -10.77 -7.22
N VAL A 105 -11.05 -9.46 -7.50
CA VAL A 105 -10.16 -8.51 -6.80
C VAL A 105 -10.43 -8.50 -5.31
N LYS A 106 -11.70 -8.42 -4.88
CA LYS A 106 -12.09 -8.47 -3.47
C LYS A 106 -11.59 -9.75 -2.80
N TYR A 107 -11.82 -10.89 -3.44
CA TYR A 107 -11.40 -12.20 -2.92
C TYR A 107 -9.88 -12.27 -2.76
N LEU A 108 -9.13 -11.69 -3.70
CA LEU A 108 -7.68 -11.69 -3.65
C LEU A 108 -7.13 -10.74 -2.59
N LEU A 109 -7.75 -9.59 -2.32
CA LEU A 109 -7.13 -8.53 -1.50
C LEU A 109 -7.65 -8.41 -0.08
N ILE A 110 -8.94 -8.65 0.17
CA ILE A 110 -9.53 -8.46 1.50
C ILE A 110 -8.81 -9.37 2.52
N ASN A 111 -8.49 -8.80 3.69
CA ASN A 111 -7.79 -9.44 4.81
C ASN A 111 -6.34 -9.86 4.54
N GLN A 112 -5.75 -9.49 3.40
CA GLN A 112 -4.36 -9.81 3.12
C GLN A 112 -3.43 -8.86 3.83
N THR A 113 -2.27 -9.36 4.25
CA THR A 113 -1.23 -8.59 4.94
C THR A 113 -0.01 -8.32 4.06
N LEU A 114 -0.01 -8.82 2.82
CA LEU A 114 1.10 -8.72 1.87
C LEU A 114 2.43 -9.15 2.53
N ASP A 115 2.47 -10.37 3.07
CA ASP A 115 3.60 -10.95 3.80
C ASP A 115 4.01 -10.14 5.04
N GLY A 116 3.03 -9.60 5.75
CA GLY A 116 3.24 -8.81 6.97
C GLY A 116 3.69 -7.37 6.71
N LEU A 117 3.69 -6.92 5.44
CA LEU A 117 4.00 -5.54 5.09
C LEU A 117 2.98 -4.55 5.65
N VAL A 118 1.72 -4.98 5.76
CA VAL A 118 0.59 -4.14 6.18
C VAL A 118 -0.37 -4.92 7.08
N ALA A 119 -1.18 -4.19 7.85
CA ALA A 119 -2.34 -4.76 8.53
C ALA A 119 -3.34 -5.33 7.50
N PRO A 120 -4.24 -6.25 7.90
CA PRO A 120 -5.22 -6.84 6.98
C PRO A 120 -5.98 -5.77 6.19
N ILE A 121 -5.87 -5.82 4.86
CA ILE A 121 -6.42 -4.83 3.95
C ILE A 121 -7.96 -4.79 4.06
N GLN A 122 -8.52 -3.58 4.17
CA GLN A 122 -9.95 -3.37 4.34
C GLN A 122 -10.59 -2.72 3.11
N PRO A 123 -11.73 -3.22 2.60
CA PRO A 123 -12.47 -2.53 1.56
C PRO A 123 -13.18 -1.31 2.13
N LYS A 124 -13.23 -0.21 1.36
CA LYS A 124 -13.89 1.04 1.78
C LYS A 124 -15.11 1.34 0.94
N ARG A 125 -14.94 1.48 -0.37
CA ARG A 125 -16.01 1.93 -1.25
C ARG A 125 -15.84 1.39 -2.67
N ILE A 126 -16.96 1.08 -3.31
CA ILE A 126 -16.99 0.78 -4.75
C ILE A 126 -17.63 1.98 -5.46
N ARG A 127 -17.09 2.36 -6.62
CA ARG A 127 -17.68 3.39 -7.49
C ARG A 127 -17.73 2.92 -8.93
N THR A 128 -18.77 3.37 -9.62
CA THR A 128 -18.87 3.20 -11.07
C THR A 128 -18.20 4.39 -11.75
N ILE A 129 -17.22 4.12 -12.60
CA ILE A 129 -16.56 5.14 -13.42
C ILE A 129 -17.27 5.23 -14.77
N TRP A 130 -17.41 4.09 -15.44
CA TRP A 130 -18.14 3.97 -16.70
C TRP A 130 -19.19 2.86 -16.62
N ASN A 131 -20.40 3.17 -17.08
CA ASN A 131 -21.47 2.20 -17.30
C ASN A 131 -21.80 2.18 -18.78
N ASN A 132 -21.31 1.17 -19.51
CA ASN A 132 -21.51 1.02 -20.95
C ASN A 132 -21.07 2.23 -21.78
N ALA A 133 -19.97 2.89 -21.38
CA ALA A 133 -19.41 4.02 -22.12
C ALA A 133 -18.90 3.55 -23.48
N GLU A 134 -19.18 4.31 -24.54
CA GLU A 134 -18.71 4.00 -25.89
C GLU A 134 -17.34 4.64 -26.13
N VAL A 135 -16.32 3.79 -26.32
CA VAL A 135 -14.93 4.19 -26.58
C VAL A 135 -14.45 3.43 -27.80
N ARG A 136 -14.09 4.16 -28.88
CA ARG A 136 -13.59 3.56 -30.14
C ARG A 136 -14.51 2.46 -30.70
N ASN A 137 -15.83 2.72 -30.71
CA ASN A 137 -16.89 1.81 -31.16
C ASN A 137 -17.04 0.51 -30.34
N GLU A 138 -16.43 0.44 -29.15
CA GLU A 138 -16.60 -0.64 -28.19
C GLU A 138 -17.32 -0.08 -26.95
N LYS A 139 -18.25 -0.85 -26.39
CA LYS A 139 -18.87 -0.49 -25.10
C LYS A 139 -18.02 -1.03 -23.97
N LEU A 140 -17.71 -0.19 -22.99
CA LEU A 140 -16.87 -0.52 -21.84
C LEU A 140 -17.60 -0.26 -20.53
N SER A 141 -17.27 -1.07 -19.52
CA SER A 141 -17.64 -0.81 -18.14
C SER A 141 -16.39 -0.74 -17.28
N ALA A 142 -16.36 0.21 -16.36
CA ALA A 142 -15.25 0.41 -15.45
C ALA A 142 -15.76 0.68 -14.02
N LEU A 143 -15.26 -0.09 -13.06
CA LEU A 143 -15.55 0.06 -11.64
C LEU A 143 -14.25 0.27 -10.88
N THR A 144 -14.31 1.02 -9.78
CA THR A 144 -13.21 1.11 -8.82
C THR A 144 -13.64 0.55 -7.47
N ILE A 145 -12.67 0.00 -6.74
CA ILE A 145 -12.78 -0.30 -5.32
C ILE A 145 -11.62 0.36 -4.57
N GLU A 146 -11.98 1.15 -3.57
CA GLU A 146 -11.07 1.76 -2.61
C GLU A 146 -10.77 0.75 -1.50
N PHE A 147 -9.50 0.60 -1.16
CA PHE A 147 -8.98 -0.21 -0.06
C PHE A 147 -8.19 0.68 0.89
N GLU A 148 -8.45 0.53 2.19
CA GLU A 148 -7.62 1.09 3.24
C GLU A 148 -6.52 0.09 3.62
N VAL A 149 -5.30 0.60 3.67
CA VAL A 149 -4.08 -0.14 3.93
C VAL A 149 -3.33 0.56 5.04
N ARG A 150 -3.12 -0.14 6.17
CA ARG A 150 -2.50 0.44 7.36
C ARG A 150 -1.16 -0.17 7.66
N TYR A 151 -0.22 0.65 8.12
CA TYR A 151 1.05 0.22 8.66
C TYR A 151 1.56 1.27 9.66
N ASP A 152 2.41 0.84 10.59
CA ASP A 152 3.05 1.73 11.53
C ASP A 152 4.20 2.48 10.83
N GLU A 153 4.27 3.80 11.00
CA GLU A 153 5.42 4.60 10.58
C GLU A 153 6.23 5.00 11.81
N ASP A 154 7.44 4.44 11.91
CA ASP A 154 8.34 4.61 13.06
C ASP A 154 9.71 5.21 12.69
N LYS A 155 9.97 5.46 11.40
CA LYS A 155 11.25 5.96 10.88
C LYS A 155 11.25 7.47 10.63
N PHE A 156 10.85 8.25 11.63
CA PHE A 156 10.91 9.72 11.55
C PHE A 156 12.00 10.27 12.46
N LEU A 157 12.54 11.42 12.05
CA LEU A 157 13.58 12.12 12.80
C LEU A 157 13.00 12.72 14.10
N ASP A 158 13.84 12.76 15.13
CA ASP A 158 13.58 13.55 16.33
C ASP A 158 13.53 15.05 15.98
N ASP A 159 12.90 15.83 16.86
CA ASP A 159 12.84 17.29 16.71
C ASP A 159 14.24 17.91 16.56
N GLY A 160 14.38 18.80 15.57
CA GLY A 160 15.63 19.49 15.24
C GLY A 160 16.72 18.67 14.53
N CYS A 161 16.54 17.36 14.34
CA CYS A 161 17.52 16.51 13.66
C CYS A 161 17.38 16.54 12.13
N PHE A 162 18.48 16.34 11.42
CA PHE A 162 18.55 16.08 9.99
C PHE A 162 18.95 14.61 9.73
N PRO A 163 18.67 14.06 8.53
CA PRO A 163 19.10 12.72 8.15
C PRO A 163 20.64 12.57 8.23
N VAL A 164 21.14 11.36 8.45
CA VAL A 164 22.58 11.04 8.38
C VAL A 164 22.98 10.50 7.01
N GLY A 165 21.99 10.12 6.17
CA GLY A 165 22.19 9.81 4.75
C GLY A 165 22.54 8.36 4.46
N GLU A 166 22.12 7.44 5.33
CA GLU A 166 22.29 5.99 5.21
C GLU A 166 20.94 5.26 5.15
N GLY A 167 20.92 4.01 4.68
CA GLY A 167 19.70 3.20 4.61
C GLY A 167 18.56 3.87 3.83
N ASP A 168 17.43 4.11 4.49
CA ASP A 168 16.25 4.76 3.90
C ASP A 168 16.46 6.26 3.61
N GLU A 169 17.55 6.86 4.10
CA GLU A 169 17.86 8.29 3.98
C GLU A 169 18.80 8.63 2.81
N VAL A 170 19.18 7.63 2.01
CA VAL A 170 20.07 7.80 0.85
C VAL A 170 19.55 8.85 -0.14
N LEU A 171 18.22 9.06 -0.19
CA LEU A 171 17.61 10.13 -0.97
C LEU A 171 18.19 11.51 -0.61
N PHE A 172 18.30 11.82 0.68
CA PHE A 172 18.79 13.12 1.13
C PHE A 172 20.26 13.33 0.77
N LYS A 173 21.07 12.28 0.88
CA LYS A 173 22.47 12.30 0.42
C LYS A 173 22.57 12.49 -1.10
N LYS A 174 21.76 11.75 -1.87
CA LYS A 174 21.73 11.81 -3.35
C LYS A 174 21.38 13.21 -3.85
N TYR A 175 20.45 13.89 -3.18
CA TYR A 175 20.00 15.22 -3.57
C TYR A 175 20.68 16.35 -2.78
N HIS A 176 21.82 16.07 -2.14
CA HIS A 176 22.64 17.05 -1.42
C HIS A 176 21.86 17.86 -0.35
N GLY A 177 20.95 17.19 0.36
CA GLY A 177 20.28 17.76 1.52
C GLY A 177 21.25 17.96 2.69
N LYS A 178 20.83 18.76 3.68
CA LYS A 178 21.57 18.88 4.94
C LYS A 178 21.57 17.53 5.65
N LEU A 179 22.75 17.09 6.07
CA LEU A 179 22.95 15.86 6.82
C LEU A 179 23.58 16.16 8.18
N ASP A 180 23.15 15.44 9.21
CA ASP A 180 23.80 15.43 10.51
C ASP A 180 24.90 14.36 10.56
N GLN A 181 25.79 14.47 11.55
CA GLN A 181 26.76 13.41 11.83
C GLN A 181 26.02 12.21 12.47
N PRO A 182 26.40 10.96 12.13
CA PRO A 182 25.89 9.77 12.81
C PRO A 182 26.00 9.93 14.33
N LYS A 183 24.89 9.67 15.05
CA LYS A 183 24.94 9.54 16.51
C LYS A 183 25.93 8.39 16.81
N GLY A 184 26.88 8.64 17.72
CA GLY A 184 27.86 7.63 18.11
C GLY A 184 27.18 6.36 18.62
N GLU A 185 27.88 5.23 18.50
CA GLU A 185 27.36 3.94 18.96
C GLU A 185 27.12 3.91 20.47
N LEU A 186 26.11 3.15 20.90
CA LEU A 186 25.88 2.90 22.32
C LEU A 186 26.96 1.91 22.81
N VAL A 187 28.00 2.47 23.41
CA VAL A 187 29.15 1.70 23.93
C VAL A 187 28.94 1.14 25.33
N GLN A 188 28.08 1.77 26.14
CA GLN A 188 27.93 1.43 27.55
C GLN A 188 26.56 1.84 28.10
N VAL A 189 26.00 1.00 28.97
CA VAL A 189 24.82 1.32 29.81
C VAL A 189 25.19 1.11 31.27
N ASN A 190 25.02 2.17 32.07
CA ASN A 190 25.21 2.15 33.51
C ASN A 190 23.85 2.26 34.21
N GLY A 191 23.61 1.39 35.20
CA GLY A 191 22.33 1.35 35.91
C GLY A 191 22.47 0.89 37.36
N GLY A 192 21.35 0.87 38.07
CA GLY A 192 21.28 0.34 39.42
C GLY A 192 19.95 -0.35 39.68
N ILE A 193 20.00 -1.47 40.37
CA ILE A 193 18.84 -2.19 40.88
C ILE A 193 18.60 -1.74 42.31
N PHE A 194 17.35 -1.46 42.65
CA PHE A 194 16.95 -0.96 43.95
C PHE A 194 15.93 -1.92 44.59
N ASP A 195 16.13 -2.24 45.87
CA ASP A 195 15.15 -2.95 46.68
C ASP A 195 14.17 -1.95 47.32
N PRO A 196 12.88 -1.96 46.92
CA PRO A 196 11.89 -1.02 47.41
C PRO A 196 11.56 -1.14 48.91
N ASN A 197 11.97 -2.22 49.58
CA ASN A 197 11.67 -2.45 50.99
C ASN A 197 12.84 -2.13 51.93
N SER A 198 14.08 -2.15 51.42
CA SER A 198 15.29 -1.99 52.23
C SER A 198 16.15 -0.79 51.85
N ASP A 199 15.77 -0.05 50.80
CA ASP A 199 16.54 1.06 50.25
C ASP A 199 17.93 0.65 49.70
N ALA A 200 18.20 -0.66 49.62
CA ALA A 200 19.47 -1.21 49.14
C ALA A 200 19.60 -1.03 47.62
N LYS A 201 20.78 -0.59 47.17
CA LYS A 201 21.11 -0.37 45.76
C LYS A 201 22.31 -1.21 45.33
N VAL A 202 22.21 -1.87 44.19
CA VAL A 202 23.32 -2.57 43.51
C VAL A 202 23.52 -1.95 42.14
N GLU A 203 24.74 -1.49 41.85
CA GLU A 203 25.08 -0.94 40.54
C GLU A 203 25.44 -2.04 39.55
N PHE A 204 25.14 -1.81 38.28
CA PHE A 204 25.55 -2.69 37.19
C PHE A 204 26.05 -1.88 36.00
N GLU A 205 26.97 -2.50 35.27
CA GLU A 205 27.56 -1.97 34.04
C GLU A 205 27.41 -3.02 32.94
N VAL A 206 26.91 -2.59 31.78
CA VAL A 206 26.84 -3.41 30.57
C VAL A 206 27.64 -2.71 29.48
N VAL A 207 28.68 -3.38 28.99
CA VAL A 207 29.51 -2.92 27.88
C VAL A 207 29.19 -3.74 26.64
N THR A 208 29.00 -3.06 25.50
CA THR A 208 28.84 -3.75 24.22
C THR A 208 30.20 -4.23 23.74
N HIS A 209 30.35 -5.54 23.51
CA HIS A 209 31.52 -6.12 22.87
C HIS A 209 31.21 -6.34 21.39
N GLU A 210 32.01 -5.74 20.50
CA GLU A 210 31.99 -6.12 19.08
C GLU A 210 32.36 -7.61 18.96
N SER A 211 31.57 -8.35 18.18
CA SER A 211 31.80 -9.76 17.85
C SER A 211 32.51 -9.90 16.51
#